data_AF-A0A561R3U0-F1
#
_entry.id   AF-A0A561R3U0-F1
#
_cell.length_a   1.000
_cell.length_b   1.000
_cell.length_c   1.000
_cell.angle_alpha   90.00
_cell.angle_beta   90.00
_cell.angle_gamma   90.00
#
_symmetry.space_group_name_H-M   'P 1'
#
loop_
_entity.id
_entity.type
_entity.pdbx_description
1 polymer ?
#
loop_
_entity_poly.entity_id
_entity_poly.type
_entity_poly.pdbx_seq_one_letter_code
_entity_poly.pdbx_strand_id
1 'polypeptide(L)'
;MTDDRGDGLEERRKRLSAELADKHAEDAAEAKRDAQSEESRKGMALGLKISSEFIAAVGVGAFLGYVLGLAWPASKPWGLIIFLLLGFCAGVLNVMRAVGMVAPPPALSVEAKKPGKED
;
A
#
# COMPACT_ATOMS: atom_id res chain seq x y z
N MET A 1 -37.84 -3.58 54.10
CA MET A 1 -37.46 -4.96 53.70
C MET A 1 -37.23 -5.10 52.19
N THR A 2 -37.02 -3.99 51.48
CA THR A 2 -36.86 -3.93 50.02
C THR A 2 -35.43 -3.60 49.59
N ASP A 3 -34.62 -3.01 50.46
CA ASP A 3 -33.23 -2.62 50.20
C ASP A 3 -32.31 -3.80 49.86
N ASP A 4 -32.46 -4.92 50.57
CA ASP A 4 -31.67 -6.15 50.38
C ASP A 4 -31.79 -6.76 48.95
N ARG A 5 -32.94 -6.56 48.29
CA ARG A 5 -33.16 -7.01 46.90
C ARG A 5 -32.56 -6.05 45.88
N GLY A 6 -32.42 -4.77 46.20
CA GLY A 6 -31.77 -3.79 45.34
C GLY A 6 -30.26 -4.04 45.27
N ASP A 7 -29.65 -4.22 46.43
CA ASP A 7 -28.20 -4.42 46.57
C ASP A 7 -27.68 -5.63 45.77
N GLY A 8 -28.40 -6.77 45.82
CA GLY A 8 -28.03 -7.97 45.06
C GLY A 8 -28.17 -7.83 43.53
N LEU A 9 -29.04 -6.95 43.04
CA LEU A 9 -29.16 -6.68 41.60
C LEU A 9 -28.06 -5.74 41.11
N GLU A 10 -27.68 -4.76 41.91
CA GLU A 10 -26.57 -3.86 41.61
C GLU A 10 -25.24 -4.60 41.52
N GLU A 11 -24.99 -5.53 42.44
CA GLU A 11 -23.79 -6.36 42.44
C GLU A 11 -23.71 -7.26 41.18
N ARG A 12 -24.84 -7.85 40.77
CA ARG A 12 -24.94 -8.60 39.51
C ARG A 12 -24.72 -7.73 38.29
N ARG A 13 -25.30 -6.52 38.24
CA ARG A 13 -25.08 -5.58 37.13
C ARG A 13 -23.61 -5.18 37.05
N LYS A 14 -22.97 -4.91 38.19
CA LYS A 14 -21.55 -4.56 38.25
C LYS A 14 -20.67 -5.69 37.73
N ARG A 15 -20.95 -6.93 38.15
CA ARG A 15 -20.24 -8.13 37.65
C ARG A 15 -20.44 -8.32 36.15
N LEU A 16 -21.67 -8.21 35.66
CA LEU A 16 -21.99 -8.32 34.23
C LEU A 16 -21.32 -7.20 33.42
N SER A 17 -21.31 -5.96 33.91
CA SER A 17 -20.64 -4.85 33.22
C SER A 17 -19.12 -5.02 33.16
N ALA A 18 -18.51 -5.60 34.20
CA ALA A 18 -17.10 -5.91 34.21
C ALA A 18 -16.76 -7.02 33.20
N GLU A 19 -17.58 -8.08 33.16
CA GLU A 19 -17.42 -9.20 32.23
C GLU A 19 -17.64 -8.76 30.76
N LEU A 20 -18.59 -7.85 30.53
CA LEU A 20 -18.87 -7.31 29.19
C LEU A 20 -17.79 -6.32 28.73
N ALA A 21 -17.24 -5.52 29.65
CA ALA A 21 -16.10 -4.65 29.36
C ALA A 21 -14.84 -5.45 29.00
N ASP A 22 -14.60 -6.56 29.71
CA ASP A 22 -13.50 -7.49 29.40
C ASP A 22 -13.67 -8.10 28.01
N LYS A 23 -14.89 -8.59 27.69
CA LYS A 23 -15.19 -9.14 26.35
C LYS A 23 -15.04 -8.11 25.23
N HIS A 24 -15.55 -6.90 25.41
CA HIS A 24 -15.36 -5.83 24.43
C HIS A 24 -13.89 -5.44 24.26
N ALA A 25 -13.07 -5.53 25.32
CA ALA A 25 -11.64 -5.27 25.22
C ALA A 25 -10.92 -6.37 24.43
N GLU A 26 -11.30 -7.64 24.62
CA GLU A 26 -10.81 -8.76 23.80
C GLU A 26 -11.22 -8.60 22.33
N ASP A 27 -12.50 -8.37 22.05
CA ASP A 27 -13.02 -8.20 20.68
C ASP A 27 -12.35 -7.00 19.97
N ALA A 28 -12.13 -5.90 20.69
CA ALA A 28 -11.43 -4.73 20.15
C ALA A 28 -9.94 -5.01 19.92
N ALA A 29 -9.30 -5.86 20.72
CA ALA A 29 -7.92 -6.27 20.52
C ALA A 29 -7.78 -7.22 19.32
N GLU A 30 -8.71 -8.17 19.15
CA GLU A 30 -8.81 -9.06 17.99
C GLU A 30 -9.02 -8.25 16.70
N ALA A 31 -10.01 -7.34 16.68
CA ALA A 31 -10.29 -6.49 15.53
C ALA A 31 -9.09 -5.61 15.14
N LYS A 32 -8.32 -5.12 16.12
CA LYS A 32 -7.06 -4.39 15.85
C LYS A 32 -5.98 -5.29 15.25
N ARG A 33 -5.84 -6.52 15.73
CA ARG A 33 -4.87 -7.50 15.19
C ARG A 33 -5.20 -7.88 13.75
N ASP A 34 -6.48 -8.07 13.45
CA ASP A 34 -6.95 -8.35 12.09
C ASP A 34 -6.71 -7.15 11.17
N ALA A 35 -7.08 -5.94 11.59
CA ALA A 35 -6.84 -4.72 10.83
C ALA A 35 -5.33 -4.50 10.54
N GLN A 36 -4.47 -4.71 11.54
CA GLN A 36 -3.02 -4.61 11.37
C GLN A 36 -2.46 -5.68 10.42
N SER A 37 -3.01 -6.89 10.47
CA SER A 37 -2.62 -7.99 9.59
C SER A 37 -3.03 -7.73 8.14
N GLU A 38 -4.21 -7.16 7.91
CA GLU A 38 -4.65 -6.71 6.60
C GLU A 38 -3.79 -5.56 6.05
N GLU A 39 -3.49 -4.56 6.88
CA GLU A 39 -2.65 -3.42 6.51
C GLU A 39 -1.24 -3.88 6.13
N SER A 40 -0.65 -4.77 6.94
CA SER A 40 0.66 -5.37 6.66
C SER A 40 0.67 -6.12 5.33
N ARG A 41 -0.41 -6.87 5.02
CA ARG A 41 -0.53 -7.62 3.77
C ARG A 41 -0.67 -6.69 2.56
N LYS A 42 -1.44 -5.60 2.69
CA LYS A 42 -1.59 -4.55 1.66
C LYS A 42 -0.26 -3.82 1.42
N GLY A 43 0.44 -3.44 2.49
CA GLY A 43 1.76 -2.81 2.41
C GLY A 43 2.81 -3.70 1.74
N MET A 44 2.82 -5.00 2.07
CA MET A 44 3.70 -5.97 1.44
C MET A 44 3.38 -6.17 -0.05
N ALA A 45 2.10 -6.30 -0.41
CA ALA A 45 1.69 -6.43 -1.81
C ALA A 45 2.09 -5.19 -2.65
N LEU A 46 1.93 -3.99 -2.07
CA LEU A 46 2.35 -2.74 -2.71
C LEU A 46 3.88 -2.67 -2.87
N GLY A 47 4.63 -2.98 -1.81
CA GLY A 47 6.09 -3.02 -1.85
C GLY A 47 6.63 -4.00 -2.89
N LEU A 48 6.05 -5.20 -2.96
CA LEU A 48 6.40 -6.20 -3.97
C LEU A 48 6.13 -5.71 -5.39
N LYS A 49 4.96 -5.12 -5.64
CA LYS A 49 4.63 -4.55 -6.95
C LYS A 49 5.63 -3.48 -7.36
N ILE A 50 5.90 -2.50 -6.49
CA ILE A 50 6.85 -1.41 -6.77
C ILE A 50 8.26 -1.96 -7.00
N SER A 51 8.70 -2.93 -6.19
CA SER A 51 10.02 -3.55 -6.36
C SER A 51 10.15 -4.29 -7.70
N SER A 52 9.09 -4.97 -8.14
CA SER A 52 9.08 -5.71 -9.41
C SER A 52 9.15 -4.77 -10.62
N GLU A 53 8.44 -3.64 -10.59
CA GLU A 53 8.47 -2.64 -11.65
C GLU A 53 9.85 -1.94 -11.71
N PHE A 54 10.48 -1.70 -10.55
CA PHE A 54 11.84 -1.16 -10.48
C PHE A 54 12.87 -2.13 -11.07
N ILE A 55 12.84 -3.40 -10.66
CA ILE A 55 13.77 -4.43 -11.17
C ILE A 55 13.58 -4.63 -12.67
N ALA A 56 12.35 -4.60 -13.18
CA ALA A 56 12.07 -4.69 -14.60
C ALA A 56 12.68 -3.51 -15.37
N ALA A 57 12.52 -2.27 -14.90
CA ALA A 57 13.11 -1.09 -15.53
C ALA A 57 14.66 -1.15 -15.55
N VAL A 58 15.28 -1.54 -14.43
CA VAL A 58 16.74 -1.70 -14.33
C VAL A 58 17.22 -2.84 -15.23
N GLY A 59 16.53 -3.98 -15.24
CA GLY A 59 16.85 -5.13 -16.08
C GLY A 59 16.78 -4.79 -17.58
N VAL A 60 15.77 -4.05 -18.01
CA VAL A 60 15.64 -3.56 -19.39
C VAL A 60 16.78 -2.58 -19.72
N GLY A 61 17.12 -1.65 -18.83
CA GLY A 61 18.25 -0.73 -19.03
C GLY A 61 19.60 -1.46 -19.14
N ALA A 62 19.83 -2.46 -18.30
CA ALA A 62 21.03 -3.30 -18.35
C ALA A 62 21.09 -4.16 -19.62
N PHE A 63 19.98 -4.77 -20.03
CA PHE A 63 19.89 -5.56 -21.24
C PHE A 63 20.15 -4.72 -22.50
N LEU A 64 19.50 -3.56 -22.63
CA LEU A 64 19.76 -2.62 -23.74
C LEU A 64 21.21 -2.14 -23.74
N GLY A 65 21.75 -1.77 -22.57
CA GLY A 65 23.14 -1.33 -22.43
C GLY A 65 24.17 -2.41 -22.81
N TYR A 66 23.87 -3.67 -22.50
CA TYR A 66 24.70 -4.81 -22.88
C TYR A 66 24.67 -5.07 -24.40
N VAL A 67 23.48 -5.14 -25.01
CA VAL A 67 23.33 -5.36 -26.46
C VAL A 67 24.00 -4.25 -27.28
N LEU A 68 23.85 -2.99 -26.85
CA LEU A 68 24.50 -1.85 -27.50
C LEU A 68 26.03 -1.84 -27.27
N GLY A 69 26.48 -2.31 -26.11
CA GLY A 69 27.90 -2.49 -25.80
C GLY A 69 28.58 -3.55 -26.69
N LEU A 70 27.85 -4.59 -27.10
CA LEU A 70 28.35 -5.59 -28.06
C LEU A 70 28.50 -5.04 -29.48
N ALA A 71 27.70 -4.05 -29.88
CA ALA A 71 27.70 -3.49 -31.23
C ALA A 71 28.89 -2.54 -31.51
N TRP A 72 29.49 -1.96 -30.46
CA TRP A 72 30.63 -1.03 -30.59
C TRP A 72 31.79 -1.38 -29.64
N PRO A 73 32.66 -2.34 -29.99
CA PRO A 73 33.82 -2.73 -29.17
C PRO A 73 34.87 -1.62 -29.01
N ALA A 74 34.80 -0.54 -29.80
CA ALA A 74 35.71 0.60 -29.72
C ALA A 74 35.26 1.68 -28.71
N SER A 75 34.00 1.64 -28.27
CA SER A 75 33.46 2.56 -27.27
C SER A 75 33.60 1.92 -25.90
N LYS A 76 34.66 2.30 -25.18
CA LYS A 76 34.91 2.15 -23.73
C LYS A 76 33.57 2.05 -22.93
N PRO A 77 33.48 1.38 -21.76
CA PRO A 77 32.24 0.95 -21.07
C PRO A 77 31.23 2.06 -20.67
N TRP A 78 31.43 3.27 -21.15
CA TRP A 78 30.51 4.41 -21.16
C TRP A 78 29.10 4.09 -21.65
N GLY A 79 28.93 3.27 -22.69
CA GLY A 79 27.58 2.89 -23.16
C GLY A 79 26.80 2.15 -22.08
N LEU A 80 27.46 1.22 -21.38
CA LEU A 80 26.89 0.48 -20.26
C LEU A 80 26.61 1.41 -19.07
N ILE A 81 27.55 2.33 -18.75
CA ILE A 81 27.40 3.30 -17.66
C ILE A 81 26.23 4.27 -17.90
N ILE A 82 26.10 4.84 -19.11
CA ILE A 82 25.02 5.78 -19.45
C ILE A 82 23.66 5.07 -19.43
N PHE A 83 23.54 3.88 -20.02
CA PHE A 83 22.28 3.13 -20.00
C PHE A 83 21.92 2.60 -18.61
N LEU A 84 22.91 2.25 -17.78
CA LEU A 84 22.70 1.91 -16.38
C LEU A 84 22.16 3.12 -15.59
N LEU A 85 22.78 4.29 -15.75
CA LEU A 85 22.32 5.53 -15.11
C LEU A 85 20.92 5.94 -15.60
N LEU A 86 20.63 5.77 -16.88
CA LEU A 86 19.34 6.13 -17.47
C LEU A 86 18.24 5.15 -17.02
N GLY A 87 18.52 3.85 -16.95
CA GLY A 87 17.64 2.83 -16.37
C GLY A 87 17.41 3.04 -14.87
N PHE A 88 18.45 3.43 -14.12
CA PHE A 88 18.33 3.80 -12.71
C PHE A 88 17.46 5.04 -12.52
N CYS A 89 17.67 6.11 -13.30
CA CYS A 89 16.81 7.28 -13.29
C CYS A 89 15.35 6.94 -13.62
N ALA A 90 15.10 6.11 -14.65
CA ALA A 90 13.75 5.66 -14.99
C ALA A 90 13.11 4.84 -13.85
N GLY A 91 13.88 3.96 -13.20
CA GLY A 91 13.43 3.21 -12.03
C GLY A 91 13.07 4.11 -10.85
N VAL A 92 13.94 5.07 -10.51
CA VAL A 92 13.70 6.05 -9.44
C VAL A 92 12.47 6.91 -9.74
N LEU A 93 12.31 7.38 -10.98
CA LEU A 93 11.12 8.13 -11.40
C LEU A 93 9.84 7.29 -11.30
N ASN A 94 9.89 5.99 -11.64
CA ASN A 94 8.75 5.08 -11.47
C ASN A 94 8.39 4.90 -9.99
N VAL A 95 9.38 4.74 -9.11
CA VAL A 95 9.16 4.64 -7.66
C VAL A 95 8.58 5.94 -7.10
N MET A 96 9.14 7.10 -7.46
CA MET A 96 8.63 8.42 -7.05
C MET A 96 7.18 8.64 -7.50
N ARG A 97 6.81 8.12 -8.68
CA ARG A 97 5.43 8.15 -9.17
C ARG A 97 4.52 7.20 -8.38
N ALA A 98 5.01 6.01 -8.04
CA ALA A 98 4.25 5.03 -7.24
C ALA A 98 3.97 5.51 -5.81
N VAL A 99 4.88 6.27 -5.21
CA VAL A 99 4.71 6.86 -3.87
C VAL A 99 4.02 8.25 -3.88
N GLY A 100 3.56 8.72 -5.05
CA GLY A 100 2.73 9.93 -5.16
C GLY A 100 3.48 11.26 -5.16
N MET A 101 4.82 11.26 -5.31
CA MET A 101 5.63 12.48 -5.38
C MET A 101 5.66 13.13 -6.77
N VAL A 102 5.03 12.52 -7.78
CA VAL A 102 4.90 13.09 -9.13
C VAL A 102 3.43 13.25 -9.45
N ALA A 103 2.99 14.49 -9.67
CA ALA A 103 1.60 14.82 -9.97
C ALA A 103 1.06 13.93 -11.10
N PRO A 104 -0.15 13.33 -10.94
CA PRO A 104 -0.79 12.64 -12.04
C PRO A 104 -0.98 13.64 -13.19
N PRO A 105 -0.78 13.23 -14.46
CA PRO A 105 -1.06 14.09 -15.61
C PRO A 105 -2.51 14.57 -15.50
N PRO A 106 -2.81 15.84 -15.84
CA PRO A 106 -4.16 16.36 -15.78
C PRO A 106 -5.05 15.47 -16.66
N ALA A 107 -5.85 14.62 -16.01
CA ALA A 107 -6.87 13.87 -16.68
C ALA A 107 -7.82 14.92 -17.26
N LEU A 108 -7.77 15.09 -18.59
CA LEU A 108 -8.78 15.81 -19.34
C LEU A 108 -10.13 15.28 -18.85
N SER A 109 -10.89 16.16 -18.23
CA SER A 109 -12.24 15.97 -17.75
C SER A 109 -13.13 15.52 -18.91
N VAL A 110 -13.17 14.20 -19.14
CA VAL A 110 -14.26 13.59 -19.88
C VAL A 110 -15.44 13.56 -18.93
N GLU A 111 -16.17 14.65 -19.00
CA GLU A 111 -17.49 14.89 -18.46
C GLU A 111 -18.42 13.72 -18.81
N ALA A 112 -18.46 12.71 -17.95
CA ALA A 112 -19.48 11.67 -17.98
C ALA A 112 -20.78 12.26 -17.44
N LYS A 113 -21.44 13.08 -18.27
CA LYS A 113 -22.82 13.52 -18.08
C LYS A 113 -23.70 12.26 -17.95
N LYS A 114 -24.13 11.95 -16.73
CA LYS A 114 -25.17 10.95 -16.45
C LYS A 114 -26.43 11.31 -17.26
N PRO A 115 -27.01 10.40 -18.06
CA PRO A 115 -28.39 10.58 -18.48
C PRO A 115 -29.26 10.38 -17.24
N GLY A 116 -29.99 11.43 -16.86
CA GLY A 116 -31.05 11.33 -15.88
C GLY A 116 -32.08 10.31 -16.37
N LYS A 117 -32.40 9.36 -15.48
CA LYS A 117 -33.71 8.72 -15.49
C LYS A 117 -34.69 9.79 -15.03
N GLU A 118 -35.54 10.25 -15.92
CA GLU A 118 -36.81 10.87 -15.59
C GLU A 118 -37.91 9.89 -16.01
N ASP A 119 -38.92 9.86 -15.16
CA ASP A 119 -39.96 8.85 -15.02
C ASP A 119 -41.11 9.02 -16.03
#